data_AF-A0A7S7ZFQ7-F1
#
_entry.id   AF-A0A7S7ZFQ7-F1
#
_cell.length_a   1.000
_cell.length_b   1.000
_cell.length_c   1.000
_cell.angle_alpha   90.00
_cell.angle_beta   90.00
_cell.angle_gamma   90.00
#
_symmetry.space_group_name_H-M   'P 1'
#
loop_
_entity.id
_entity.type
_entity.pdbx_description
1 polymer ?
#
loop_
_entity_poly.entity_id
_entity_poly.type
_entity_poly.pdbx_seq_one_letter_code
_entity_poly.pdbx_strand_id
1 'polypeptide(L)' 'MKHRRRFKQTETLQERLARFAAELRERAQALPPGVERDQLLKTARNADTTAHLDDWMTSPGLRPPT' A
#
# COMPACT_ATOMS: atom_id res chain seq x y z
N MET A 1 6.02 -26.45 -14.11
CA MET A 1 6.71 -25.22 -13.66
C MET A 1 5.68 -24.15 -13.36
N LYS A 2 5.69 -23.52 -12.17
CA LYS A 2 4.79 -22.39 -11.86
C LYS A 2 5.28 -21.15 -12.62
N HIS A 3 4.54 -20.73 -13.65
CA HIS A 3 4.85 -19.48 -14.35
C HIS A 3 4.60 -18.30 -13.42
N ARG A 4 5.65 -17.52 -13.14
CA ARG A 4 5.53 -16.25 -12.41
C ARG A 4 4.83 -15.24 -13.31
N ARG A 5 3.70 -14.69 -12.87
CA ARG A 5 3.00 -13.62 -13.58
C ARG A 5 3.81 -12.33 -13.46
N ARG A 6 4.73 -12.10 -14.39
CA ARG A 6 5.46 -10.83 -14.51
C ARG A 6 4.51 -9.78 -15.09
N PHE A 7 4.03 -8.88 -14.24
CA PHE A 7 3.31 -7.70 -14.66
C PHE A 7 4.25 -6.49 -14.61
N LYS A 8 4.23 -5.65 -15.65
CA LYS A 8 4.95 -4.37 -15.64
C LYS A 8 4.09 -3.37 -14.89
N GLN A 9 4.51 -3.02 -13.69
CA GLN A 9 3.88 -1.93 -12.94
C GLN A 9 4.34 -0.62 -13.56
N THR A 10 3.40 0.15 -14.12
CA THR A 10 3.64 1.47 -14.72
C THR A 10 3.67 2.56 -13.66
N GLU A 11 2.92 2.38 -12.57
CA GLU A 11 2.88 3.24 -11.39
C GLU A 11 3.88 2.73 -10.35
N THR A 12 4.40 3.64 -9.54
CA THR A 12 5.28 3.33 -8.41
C THR A 12 4.54 2.51 -7.35
N LEU A 13 5.29 1.80 -6.50
CA LEU A 13 4.69 1.04 -5.40
C LEU A 13 3.98 2.00 -4.42
N GLN A 14 4.58 3.14 -4.11
CA GLN A 14 3.98 4.22 -3.32
C GLN A 14 2.62 4.68 -3.86
N GLU A 15 2.53 5.04 -5.15
CA GLU A 15 1.27 5.49 -5.77
C GLU A 15 0.17 4.43 -5.67
N ARG A 16 0.53 3.17 -5.91
CA ARG A 16 -0.42 2.05 -5.84
C ARG A 16 -0.93 1.82 -4.43
N LEU A 17 -0.05 1.93 -3.43
CA LEU A 17 -0.44 1.81 -2.02
C LEU A 17 -1.30 2.99 -1.56
N ALA A 18 -0.99 4.21 -2.01
CA ALA A 18 -1.79 5.39 -1.72
C ALA A 18 -3.21 5.28 -2.28
N ARG A 19 -3.36 4.85 -3.55
CA ARG A 19 -4.67 4.59 -4.15
C ARG A 19 -5.43 3.50 -3.39
N PHE A 20 -4.74 2.41 -3.03
CA PHE A 20 -5.36 1.32 -2.27
C PHE A 20 -5.85 1.77 -0.88
N ALA A 21 -5.06 2.59 -0.17
CA ALA A 21 -5.46 3.15 1.11
C ALA A 21 -6.69 4.08 0.96
N ALA A 22 -6.76 4.88 -0.10
CA ALA A 22 -7.92 5.73 -0.38
C ALA A 22 -9.19 4.90 -0.63
N GLU A 23 -9.12 3.89 -1.50
CA GLU A 23 -10.26 2.99 -1.78
C GLU A 23 -10.76 2.28 -0.52
N LEU A 24 -9.84 1.83 0.34
CA LEU A 24 -10.21 1.18 1.60
C LEU A 24 -10.91 2.15 2.57
N ARG A 25 -10.49 3.42 2.61
CA ARG A 25 -11.18 4.45 3.41
C ARG A 25 -12.57 4.74 2.87
N GLU A 26 -12.74 4.83 1.56
CA GLU A 26 -14.07 5.02 0.94
C GLU A 26 -15.01 3.85 1.28
N ARG A 27 -14.53 2.61 1.16
CA ARG A 27 -15.30 1.41 1.55
C ARG A 27 -15.64 1.41 3.04
N ALA A 28 -14.70 1.82 3.89
CA ALA A 28 -14.92 1.94 5.32
C ALA A 28 -15.96 3.03 5.67
N GLN A 29 -16.03 4.11 4.90
CA GLN A 29 -17.04 5.17 5.09
C GLN A 29 -18.44 4.71 4.72
N ALA A 30 -18.57 3.83 3.72
CA ALA A 30 -19.85 3.25 3.32
C ALA A 30 -20.43 2.24 4.33
N LEU A 31 -19.60 1.74 5.25
CA LEU A 31 -19.99 0.74 6.24
C LEU A 31 -20.39 1.39 7.59
N PRO A 32 -21.37 0.81 8.29
CA PRO A 32 -21.66 1.20 9.66
C PRO A 32 -20.45 0.90 10.57
N PRO A 33 -20.35 1.57 11.73
CA PRO A 33 -19.36 1.25 12.74
C PRO A 33 -19.42 -0.24 13.12
N GLY A 34 -18.28 -0.92 13.05
CA GLY A 34 -18.18 -2.36 13.31
C GLY A 34 -16.85 -2.95 12.89
N VAL A 35 -16.68 -4.25 13.18
CA VAL A 35 -15.42 -4.97 12.97
C VAL A 35 -14.92 -4.90 11.52
N GLU A 36 -15.84 -4.98 10.55
CA GLU A 36 -15.49 -4.92 9.13
C GLU A 36 -14.93 -3.56 8.73
N ARG A 37 -15.57 -2.47 9.17
CA ARG A 37 -15.07 -1.11 8.97
C ARG A 37 -13.70 -0.92 9.61
N ASP A 38 -13.51 -1.41 10.83
CA ASP A 38 -12.24 -1.28 11.55
C ASP A 38 -11.12 -2.07 10.87
N GLN A 39 -11.42 -3.24 10.31
CA GLN A 39 -10.47 -4.03 9.52
C GLN A 39 -10.03 -3.31 8.24
N LEU A 40 -10.97 -2.66 7.54
CA LEU A 40 -10.65 -1.86 6.35
C LEU A 40 -9.77 -0.66 6.72
N LEU A 41 -10.10 0.06 7.80
CA LEU A 41 -9.30 1.19 8.28
C LEU A 41 -7.90 0.76 8.72
N LYS A 42 -7.79 -0.38 9.42
CA LYS A 42 -6.50 -0.96 9.80
C LYS A 42 -5.66 -1.31 8.57
N THR A 43 -6.29 -1.88 7.56
CA THR A 43 -5.61 -2.24 6.31
C THR A 43 -5.16 -1.00 5.54
N ALA A 44 -5.98 0.06 5.50
CA ALA A 44 -5.61 1.34 4.90
C ALA A 44 -4.38 1.95 5.58
N ARG A 45 -4.36 1.95 6.92
CA ARG A 45 -3.21 2.44 7.70
C ARG A 45 -1.92 1.65 7.45
N ASN A 46 -2.03 0.33 7.30
CA ASN A 46 -0.90 -0.51 6.95
C ASN A 46 -0.36 -0.18 5.55
N ALA A 47 -1.25 0.10 4.58
CA ALA A 47 -0.86 0.51 3.24
C ALA A 47 -0.13 1.87 3.25
N ASP A 48 -0.60 2.86 4.02
CA ASP A 48 0.10 4.13 4.18
C ASP A 48 1.51 3.94 4.77
N THR A 49 1.61 3.11 5.81
CA THR A 49 2.88 2.83 6.49
C THR A 49 3.85 2.15 5.53
N THR A 50 3.36 1.20 4.73
CA THR A 50 4.17 0.51 3.73
C THR A 50 4.64 1.46 2.64
N ALA A 51 3.79 2.40 2.20
CA ALA A 51 4.16 3.42 1.22
C ALA A 51 5.28 4.33 1.75
N HIS A 52 5.24 4.67 3.04
CA HIS A 52 6.30 5.46 3.68
C HIS A 52 7.61 4.68 3.81
N LEU A 53 7.54 3.38 4.13
CA LEU A 53 8.73 2.52 4.17
C LEU A 53 9.36 2.33 2.79
N ASP A 54 8.54 2.25 1.73
CA ASP A 54 9.03 2.15 0.35
C ASP A 54 9.85 3.39 -0.05
N ASP A 55 9.34 4.58 0.30
CA ASP A 55 10.05 5.86 0.10
C ASP A 55 11.40 5.87 0.83
N TRP A 56 11.44 5.39 2.08
CA TRP A 56 12.69 5.27 2.83
C TRP A 56 13.67 4.28 2.19
N MET A 57 13.20 3.09 1.78
CA MET A 57 14.05 2.08 1.14
C MET A 57 14.61 2.54 -0.22
N THR A 58 13.88 3.39 -0.93
CA THR A 58 14.32 3.95 -2.21
C THR A 58 15.18 5.21 -2.04
N SER A 59 15.31 5.78 -0.84
CA SER A 59 16.17 6.94 -0.59
C SER A 59 17.66 6.64 -0.83
N PRO A 60 18.39 7.46 -1.61
CA PRO A 60 19.79 7.22 -1.97
C PRO A 60 20.74 7.12 -0.77
N GLY A 61 20.46 7.83 0.33
CA GLY A 61 21.32 7.87 1.52
C GLY A 61 21.29 6.60 2.38
N LEU A 62 20.36 5.69 2.12
CA LEU A 62 20.19 4.43 2.87
C LEU A 62 20.58 3.20 2.04
N ARG A 63 20.97 3.38 0.77
CA ARG A 63 21.47 2.28 -0.05
C ARG A 63 22.96 2.09 0.24
N PRO A 64 23.43 0.86 0.48
CA PRO A 64 24.87 0.60 0.53
C PRO A 64 25.48 1.02 -0.83
N PRO A 65 26.68 1.65 -0.82
CA PRO A 65 27.37 1.97 -2.06
C PRO A 65 27.62 0.69 -2.85
N THR A 66 27.30 0.73 -4.14
CA THR A 66 27.51 -0.36 -5.11
C THR A 66 28.96 -0.48 -5.54
#